data_AF-A0A858RCF7-F1
#
_entry.id   AF-A0A858RCF7-F1
#
_cell.length_a   1.000
_cell.length_b   1.000
_cell.length_c   1.000
_cell.angle_alpha   90.00
_cell.angle_beta   90.00
_cell.angle_gamma   90.00
#
_symmetry.space_group_name_H-M   'P 1'
#
loop_
_entity.id
_entity.type
_entity.pdbx_description
1 polymer ?
#
loop_
_entity_poly.entity_id
_entity_poly.type
_entity_poly.pdbx_seq_one_letter_code
_entity_poly.pdbx_strand_id
1 'polypeptide(L)'
;MKPRPLKRSLTFWSGILVMFFTVWAWVDSNMMESRVSRGRFAAFHNYGVIRFQKTNHPGPTAAQRGPNPESWPLFLPVIFCRGGTAPEGNVAHVEEASFEKQLRNYMSTEPPDTWIMVIPHWLIILAVALPWSGMLLWRAKRSRPL
;
A
#
# COMPACT_ATOMS: atom_id res chain seq x y z
N MET A 1 -27.11 -19.41 28.78
CA MET A 1 -27.11 -19.18 27.32
C MET A 1 -26.02 -20.04 26.68
N LYS A 2 -26.32 -20.88 25.68
CA LYS A 2 -25.29 -21.69 25.00
C LYS A 2 -24.40 -20.77 24.15
N PRO A 3 -23.05 -20.87 24.23
CA PRO A 3 -22.17 -20.07 23.38
C PRO A 3 -22.45 -20.39 21.90
N ARG A 4 -22.69 -19.35 21.09
CA ARG A 4 -22.90 -19.52 19.65
C ARG A 4 -21.57 -19.93 19.00
N PRO A 5 -21.55 -20.95 18.12
CA PRO A 5 -20.31 -21.41 17.49
C PRO A 5 -19.68 -20.33 16.62
N LEU A 6 -18.36 -20.14 16.75
CA LEU A 6 -17.59 -19.07 16.09
C LEU A 6 -17.80 -19.01 14.56
N LYS A 7 -17.95 -20.18 13.92
CA LYS A 7 -18.23 -20.33 12.48
C LYS A 7 -19.55 -19.70 12.00
N ARG A 8 -20.46 -19.32 12.90
CA ARG A 8 -21.70 -18.60 12.57
C ARG A 8 -21.60 -17.09 12.78
N SER A 9 -20.43 -16.60 13.18
CA SER A 9 -20.20 -15.17 13.41
C SER A 9 -20.00 -14.44 12.08
N LEU A 10 -20.84 -13.45 11.80
CA LEU A 10 -20.66 -12.53 10.66
C LEU A 10 -19.26 -11.88 10.68
N THR A 11 -18.77 -11.49 11.86
CA THR A 11 -17.44 -10.88 12.06
C THR A 11 -16.28 -11.79 11.64
N PHE A 12 -16.48 -13.11 11.74
CA PHE A 12 -15.45 -14.07 11.33
C PHE A 12 -15.35 -14.10 9.80
N TRP A 13 -16.48 -14.30 9.13
CA TRP A 13 -16.56 -14.34 7.67
C TRP A 13 -16.19 -13.00 7.03
N SER A 14 -16.62 -11.88 7.62
CA SER A 14 -16.26 -10.56 7.11
C SER A 14 -14.75 -10.33 7.14
N GLY A 15 -14.05 -10.73 8.20
CA GLY A 15 -12.59 -10.57 8.25
C GLY A 15 -11.85 -11.48 7.28
N ILE A 16 -12.30 -12.73 7.11
CA ILE A 16 -11.75 -13.61 6.06
C ILE A 16 -11.92 -12.99 4.68
N LEU A 17 -13.11 -12.46 4.40
CA LEU A 17 -13.41 -11.82 3.12
C LEU A 17 -12.48 -10.61 2.87
N VAL A 18 -12.32 -9.73 3.86
CA VAL A 18 -11.43 -8.57 3.74
C VAL A 18 -9.97 -8.99 3.56
N MET A 19 -9.48 -9.96 4.33
CA MET A 19 -8.12 -10.48 4.16
C MET A 19 -7.91 -11.07 2.77
N PHE A 20 -8.87 -11.85 2.27
CA PHE A 20 -8.81 -12.43 0.93
C PHE A 20 -8.71 -11.35 -0.15
N PHE A 21 -9.59 -10.34 -0.13
CA PHE A 21 -9.53 -9.23 -1.09
C PHE A 21 -8.25 -8.41 -0.97
N THR A 22 -7.70 -8.26 0.23
CA THR A 22 -6.45 -7.51 0.45
C THR A 22 -5.25 -8.27 -0.12
N VAL A 23 -5.17 -9.58 0.09
CA VAL A 23 -4.13 -10.43 -0.50
C VAL A 23 -4.27 -10.48 -2.01
N TRP A 24 -5.50 -10.60 -2.52
CA TRP A 24 -5.75 -10.54 -3.96
C TRP A 24 -5.29 -9.22 -4.56
N ALA A 25 -5.66 -8.08 -3.94
CA ALA A 25 -5.20 -6.76 -4.39
C ALA A 25 -3.67 -6.61 -4.32
N TRP A 26 -3.01 -7.22 -3.33
CA TRP A 26 -1.55 -7.25 -3.25
C TRP A 26 -0.95 -8.03 -4.43
N VAL A 27 -1.44 -9.23 -4.73
CA VAL A 27 -0.98 -10.02 -5.89
C VAL A 27 -1.27 -9.30 -7.20
N ASP A 28 -2.48 -8.77 -7.37
CA ASP A 28 -2.88 -8.00 -8.55
C ASP A 28 -1.96 -6.80 -8.78
N SER A 29 -1.62 -6.06 -7.71
CA SER A 29 -0.72 -4.91 -7.81
C SER A 29 0.70 -5.28 -8.24
N ASN A 30 1.13 -6.53 -8.10
CA ASN A 30 2.43 -6.96 -8.62
C ASN A 30 2.39 -7.20 -10.14
N MET A 31 1.22 -7.54 -10.69
CA MET A 31 1.04 -7.84 -12.11
C MET A 31 0.57 -6.63 -12.92
N MET A 32 -0.29 -5.81 -12.30
CA MET A 32 -1.00 -4.72 -12.94
C MET A 32 -0.74 -3.42 -12.17
N GLU A 33 -0.62 -2.33 -12.94
CA GLU A 33 -0.74 -0.97 -12.44
C GLU A 33 -2.19 -0.50 -12.62
N SER A 34 -2.78 0.01 -11.56
CA SER A 34 -4.00 0.82 -11.65
C SER A 34 -3.72 2.24 -11.18
N ARG A 35 -4.11 3.23 -11.96
CA ARG A 35 -3.91 4.65 -11.69
C ARG A 35 -5.22 5.40 -11.77
N VAL A 36 -5.46 6.27 -10.80
CA VAL A 36 -6.55 7.24 -10.85
C VAL A 36 -5.97 8.62 -10.52
N SER A 37 -6.18 9.59 -11.41
CA SER A 37 -5.77 10.98 -11.19
C SER A 37 -6.94 11.95 -11.28
N ARG A 38 -6.89 12.99 -10.44
CA ARG A 38 -7.84 14.10 -10.43
C ARG A 38 -7.09 15.39 -10.10
N GLY A 39 -6.99 16.28 -11.08
CA GLY A 39 -6.22 17.52 -10.96
C GLY A 39 -4.76 17.23 -10.63
N ARG A 40 -4.27 17.78 -9.52
CA ARG A 40 -2.88 17.62 -9.03
C ARG A 40 -2.65 16.37 -8.19
N PHE A 41 -3.68 15.54 -7.96
CA PHE A 41 -3.56 14.36 -7.13
C PHE A 41 -3.69 13.10 -7.98
N ALA A 42 -2.86 12.11 -7.66
CA ALA A 42 -2.92 10.78 -8.26
C ALA A 42 -2.76 9.71 -7.18
N ALA A 43 -3.52 8.62 -7.35
CA ALA A 43 -3.35 7.39 -6.62
C ALA A 43 -2.93 6.31 -7.61
N PHE A 44 -1.92 5.55 -7.23
CA PHE A 44 -1.37 4.43 -7.98
C PHE A 44 -1.44 3.18 -7.11
N HIS A 45 -1.71 2.06 -7.75
CA HIS A 45 -1.74 0.74 -7.16
C HIS A 45 -0.88 -0.15 -8.04
N ASN A 46 0.37 -0.36 -7.62
CA ASN A 46 1.38 -1.11 -8.34
C ASN A 46 2.48 -1.60 -7.39
N TYR A 47 3.28 -2.57 -7.82
CA TYR A 47 4.47 -3.08 -7.13
C TYR A 47 4.28 -3.48 -5.67
N GLY A 48 3.10 -4.00 -5.31
CA GLY A 48 2.81 -4.34 -3.92
C GLY A 48 2.59 -3.15 -3.00
N VAL A 49 2.36 -1.95 -3.53
CA VAL A 49 2.12 -0.72 -2.76
C VAL A 49 0.88 0.04 -3.26
N ILE A 50 0.36 0.89 -2.38
CA ILE A 50 -0.52 2.01 -2.74
C ILE A 50 0.33 3.27 -2.65
N ARG A 51 0.38 4.04 -3.73
CA ARG A 51 1.15 5.27 -3.82
C ARG A 51 0.21 6.45 -4.04
N PHE A 52 0.36 7.47 -3.22
CA PHE A 52 -0.30 8.75 -3.38
C PHE A 52 0.72 9.79 -3.81
N GLN A 53 0.37 10.59 -4.81
CA GLN A 53 1.24 11.62 -5.34
C GLN A 53 0.48 12.92 -5.51
N LYS A 54 1.11 14.03 -5.13
CA LYS A 54 0.71 15.36 -5.55
C LYS A 54 1.74 15.88 -6.56
N THR A 55 1.30 16.29 -7.73
CA THR A 55 2.12 16.86 -8.81
C THR A 55 1.84 18.34 -8.99
N ASN A 56 2.79 19.09 -9.56
CA ASN A 56 2.56 20.50 -9.91
C ASN A 56 1.70 20.67 -11.16
N HIS A 57 1.85 19.76 -12.11
CA HIS A 57 1.07 19.73 -13.33
C HIS A 57 -0.18 18.87 -13.15
N PRO A 58 -1.36 19.34 -13.57
CA PRO A 58 -2.56 18.52 -13.53
C PRO A 58 -2.38 17.31 -14.45
N GLY A 59 -2.57 16.12 -13.91
CA GLY A 59 -2.57 14.89 -14.70
C GLY A 59 -3.87 14.76 -15.52
N PRO A 60 -3.90 13.90 -16.55
CA PRO A 60 -5.13 13.56 -17.22
C PRO A 60 -6.14 13.03 -16.19
N THR A 61 -7.39 13.47 -16.28
CA THR A 61 -8.47 12.95 -15.42
C THR A 61 -9.00 11.67 -16.05
N ALA A 62 -8.36 10.55 -15.74
CA ALA A 62 -8.77 9.24 -16.23
C ALA A 62 -8.33 8.15 -15.25
N ALA A 63 -9.12 7.08 -15.19
CA ALA A 63 -8.67 5.81 -14.64
C ALA A 63 -7.90 5.07 -15.75
N GLN A 64 -6.70 4.59 -15.43
CA GLN A 64 -5.87 3.80 -16.32
C GLN A 64 -5.50 2.50 -15.64
N ARG A 65 -5.42 1.43 -16.42
CA ARG A 65 -4.96 0.12 -15.97
C ARG A 65 -4.06 -0.49 -17.04
N GLY A 66 -2.91 -1.01 -16.64
CA GLY A 66 -1.95 -1.62 -17.55
C GLY A 66 -1.07 -2.63 -16.84
N PRO A 67 -0.27 -3.43 -17.57
CA PRO A 67 0.71 -4.32 -16.96
C PRO A 67 1.82 -3.51 -16.30
N ASN A 68 2.37 -4.00 -15.20
CA ASN A 68 3.58 -3.43 -14.61
C ASN A 68 4.78 -3.70 -15.52
N PRO A 69 5.57 -2.68 -15.90
CA PRO A 69 6.74 -2.89 -16.76
C PRO A 69 7.92 -3.56 -16.05
N GLU A 70 7.90 -3.61 -14.71
CA GLU A 70 9.05 -4.01 -13.89
C GLU A 70 8.59 -4.90 -12.72
N SER A 71 9.47 -5.81 -12.28
CA SER A 71 9.28 -6.55 -11.03
C SER A 71 10.05 -5.85 -9.91
N TRP A 72 9.40 -5.72 -8.75
CA TRP A 72 9.96 -5.09 -7.57
C TRP A 72 9.95 -6.09 -6.40
N PRO A 73 10.79 -5.90 -5.37
CA PRO A 73 10.76 -6.76 -4.19
C PRO A 73 9.39 -6.68 -3.50
N LEU A 74 8.90 -7.83 -3.03
CA LEU A 74 7.60 -8.00 -2.38
C LEU A 74 7.40 -7.10 -1.14
N PHE A 75 8.48 -6.80 -0.43
CA PHE A 75 8.47 -6.07 0.84
C PHE A 75 9.13 -4.71 0.67
N LEU A 76 8.38 -3.75 0.13
CA LEU A 76 8.81 -2.36 0.11
C LEU A 76 8.62 -1.70 1.48
N PRO A 77 9.52 -0.77 1.87
CA PRO A 77 9.34 0.01 3.08
C PRO A 77 8.26 1.09 2.89
N VAL A 78 7.78 1.65 3.99
CA VAL A 78 6.97 2.87 3.96
C VAL A 78 7.89 4.03 3.59
N ILE A 79 7.52 4.81 2.57
CA ILE A 79 8.35 5.93 2.11
C ILE A 79 7.48 7.17 1.98
N PHE A 80 8.02 8.29 2.46
CA PHE A 80 7.51 9.61 2.16
C PHE A 80 8.66 10.47 1.62
N CYS A 81 8.49 11.00 0.41
CA CYS A 81 9.45 11.87 -0.22
C CYS A 81 8.76 13.16 -0.67
N ARG A 82 9.46 14.28 -0.52
CA ARG A 82 9.03 15.60 -1.00
C ARG A 82 10.01 16.08 -2.07
N GLY A 83 9.50 16.82 -3.04
CA GLY A 83 10.32 17.43 -4.08
C GLY A 83 11.29 18.46 -3.52
N GLY A 84 12.33 18.77 -4.27
CA GLY A 84 13.29 19.83 -3.93
C GLY A 84 14.27 19.51 -2.78
N THR A 85 14.29 18.30 -2.24
CA THR A 85 15.28 17.88 -1.22
C THR A 85 16.48 17.15 -1.85
N ALA A 86 16.96 17.59 -3.02
CA ALA A 86 18.13 17.00 -3.65
C ALA A 86 19.35 17.17 -2.72
N PRO A 87 20.06 16.10 -2.34
CA PRO A 87 21.40 16.26 -1.81
C PRO A 87 22.28 16.74 -2.97
N GLU A 88 22.85 17.94 -2.86
CA GLU A 88 24.00 18.32 -3.68
C GLU A 88 25.14 17.34 -3.36
N GLY A 89 25.38 16.35 -4.22
CA GLY A 89 26.56 15.49 -4.05
C GLY A 89 26.46 14.13 -4.72
N ASN A 90 27.15 14.02 -5.85
CA ASN A 90 27.69 12.80 -6.47
C ASN A 90 26.71 11.66 -6.79
N VAL A 91 26.35 11.59 -8.08
CA VAL A 91 25.73 10.43 -8.73
C VAL A 91 26.73 9.27 -8.73
N ALA A 92 26.83 8.56 -7.62
CA ALA A 92 27.61 7.33 -7.53
C ALA A 92 26.95 6.23 -8.38
N HIS A 93 27.79 5.52 -9.13
CA HIS A 93 27.45 4.48 -10.08
C HIS A 93 26.46 3.44 -9.55
N VAL A 94 25.68 2.92 -10.51
CA VAL A 94 24.51 2.05 -10.37
C VAL A 94 24.92 0.67 -9.85
N GLU A 95 24.90 0.50 -8.54
CA GLU A 95 24.80 -0.81 -7.88
C GLU A 95 23.43 -0.85 -7.19
N GLU A 96 22.61 -1.85 -7.56
CA GLU A 96 21.23 -2.14 -7.11
C GLU A 96 20.54 -1.01 -6.33
N ALA A 97 20.09 0.03 -7.05
CA ALA A 97 19.43 1.15 -6.41
C ALA A 97 18.13 0.66 -5.76
N SER A 98 18.13 0.62 -4.43
CA SER A 98 16.92 0.37 -3.62
C SER A 98 15.77 1.24 -4.13
N PHE A 99 14.54 0.73 -4.14
CA PHE A 99 13.33 1.47 -4.55
C PHE A 99 13.27 2.87 -3.95
N GLU A 100 13.69 3.01 -2.70
CA GLU A 100 13.82 4.29 -2.03
C GLU A 100 14.78 5.25 -2.72
N LYS A 101 15.99 4.79 -3.10
CA LYS A 101 16.97 5.62 -3.81
C LYS A 101 16.43 6.05 -5.17
N GLN A 102 15.79 5.15 -5.91
CA GLN A 102 15.16 5.49 -7.20
C GLN A 102 14.05 6.53 -7.04
N LEU A 103 13.19 6.35 -6.03
CA LEU A 103 12.11 7.29 -5.73
C LEU A 103 12.64 8.66 -5.28
N ARG A 104 13.69 8.68 -4.44
CA ARG A 104 14.34 9.92 -4.00
C ARG A 104 15.03 10.65 -5.15
N ASN A 105 15.68 9.93 -6.06
CA ASN A 105 16.27 10.50 -7.27
C ASN A 105 15.21 11.04 -8.23
N TYR A 106 14.07 10.35 -8.38
CA TYR A 106 12.95 10.88 -9.15
C TYR A 106 12.38 12.15 -8.52
N MET A 107 12.24 12.20 -7.19
CA MET A 107 11.70 13.36 -6.49
C MET A 107 12.67 14.53 -6.39
N SER A 108 13.97 14.33 -6.57
CA SER A 108 14.96 15.42 -6.48
C SER A 108 14.86 16.41 -7.64
N THR A 109 14.33 15.98 -8.80
CA THR A 109 14.07 16.83 -9.97
C THR A 109 12.69 17.48 -9.94
N GLU A 110 11.82 17.08 -9.02
CA GLU A 110 10.47 17.60 -8.88
C GLU A 110 10.44 18.87 -8.02
N PRO A 111 9.54 19.84 -8.30
CA PRO A 111 9.48 21.06 -7.51
C PRO A 111 9.05 20.82 -6.04
N PRO A 112 9.35 21.75 -5.11
CA PRO A 112 9.16 21.54 -3.67
C PRO A 112 7.72 21.28 -3.18
N ASP A 113 6.72 21.56 -4.02
CA ASP A 113 5.31 21.28 -3.72
C ASP A 113 4.84 19.88 -4.19
N THR A 114 5.67 19.15 -4.94
CA THR A 114 5.43 17.74 -5.27
C THR A 114 5.73 16.88 -4.05
N TRP A 115 4.89 15.90 -3.75
CA TRP A 115 5.19 14.86 -2.76
C TRP A 115 4.67 13.51 -3.20
N ILE A 116 5.29 12.46 -2.67
CA ILE A 116 4.91 11.08 -2.87
C ILE A 116 4.90 10.33 -1.55
N MET A 117 3.85 9.54 -1.33
CA MET A 117 3.67 8.69 -0.17
C MET A 117 3.41 7.27 -0.64
N VAL A 118 4.18 6.31 -0.12
CA VAL A 118 4.11 4.89 -0.48
C VAL A 118 3.70 4.09 0.75
N ILE A 119 2.58 3.38 0.64
CA ILE A 119 2.04 2.48 1.66
C ILE A 119 2.12 1.04 1.14
N PRO A 120 2.95 0.18 1.75
CA PRO A 120 3.00 -1.23 1.40
C PRO A 120 1.73 -2.00 1.77
N HIS A 121 1.32 -2.97 0.94
CA HIS A 121 0.14 -3.79 1.22
C HIS A 121 0.27 -4.62 2.50
N TRP A 122 1.49 -5.08 2.84
CA TRP A 122 1.70 -5.83 4.08
C TRP A 122 1.27 -5.01 5.31
N LEU A 123 1.44 -3.68 5.28
CA LEU A 123 1.00 -2.80 6.36
C LEU A 123 -0.54 -2.72 6.44
N ILE A 124 -1.21 -2.67 5.28
CA ILE A 124 -2.68 -2.71 5.19
C ILE A 124 -3.22 -4.03 5.73
N ILE A 125 -2.58 -5.15 5.38
CA ILE A 125 -2.93 -6.47 5.89
C ILE A 125 -2.80 -6.51 7.41
N LEU A 126 -1.69 -6.01 7.97
CA LEU A 126 -1.51 -5.94 9.43
C LEU A 126 -2.56 -5.05 10.11
N ALA A 127 -2.86 -3.90 9.52
CA ALA A 127 -3.85 -2.96 10.04
C ALA A 127 -5.27 -3.57 10.11
N VAL A 128 -5.60 -4.53 9.23
CA VAL A 128 -6.86 -5.28 9.26
C VAL A 128 -6.76 -6.53 10.16
N ALA A 129 -5.67 -7.28 10.03
CA ALA A 129 -5.51 -8.57 10.70
C ALA A 129 -5.37 -8.43 12.21
N LEU A 130 -4.71 -7.38 12.73
CA LEU A 130 -4.52 -7.18 14.16
C LEU A 130 -5.84 -6.90 14.90
N PRO A 131 -6.66 -5.90 14.50
CA PRO A 131 -7.96 -5.69 15.13
C PRO A 131 -8.90 -6.89 14.99
N TRP A 132 -8.90 -7.53 13.82
CA TRP A 132 -9.73 -8.70 13.59
C TRP A 132 -9.35 -9.87 14.50
N SER A 133 -8.05 -10.19 14.59
CA SER A 133 -7.53 -11.21 15.51
C SER A 133 -7.85 -10.87 16.96
N GLY A 134 -7.69 -9.61 17.37
CA GLY A 134 -8.04 -9.13 18.70
C GLY A 134 -9.52 -9.34 19.04
N MET A 135 -10.42 -9.04 18.09
CA MET A 135 -11.86 -9.29 18.26
C MET A 135 -12.19 -10.78 18.38
N LEU A 136 -11.52 -11.64 17.60
CA LEU A 136 -11.71 -13.10 17.69
C LEU A 136 -11.22 -13.63 19.04
N LEU A 137 -10.05 -13.21 19.51
CA LEU A 137 -9.50 -13.61 20.81
C LEU A 137 -10.40 -13.15 21.96
N TRP A 138 -10.89 -11.92 21.92
CA TRP A 138 -11.83 -11.40 22.92
C TRP A 138 -13.12 -12.22 22.96
N ARG A 139 -13.69 -12.57 21.80
CA ARG A 139 -14.88 -13.43 21.73
C ARG A 139 -14.63 -14.84 22.22
N ALA A 140 -13.47 -15.42 21.87
CA ALA A 140 -13.08 -16.75 22.33
C ALA A 140 -12.94 -16.79 23.86
N LYS A 141 -12.33 -15.77 24.45
CA LYS A 141 -12.20 -15.63 25.92
C LYS A 141 -13.57 -15.55 26.60
N ARG A 142 -14.50 -14.74 26.07
CA ARG A 142 -15.85 -14.60 26.64
C ARG A 142 -16.71 -15.87 26.53
N SER A 143 -16.36 -16.79 25.63
CA SER A 143 -17.14 -18.01 25.37
C SER A 143 -16.70 -19.20 26.23
N ARG A 144 -15.62 -19.08 27.02
CA ARG A 144 -15.19 -20.13 27.96
C ARG A 144 -16.03 -20.02 29.25
N PRO A 145 -16.85 -21.03 29.60
CA PRO A 145 -17.47 -21.08 30.91
C PRO A 145 -16.38 -21.28 31.98
N LEU A 146 -16.50 -20.56 33.10
CA LEU A 146 -15.72 -20.81 34.33
C LEU A 146 -16.04 -22.21 34.87
#